data_AF-A0AAD2XU84-F1
#
_entry.id   AF-A0AAD2XU84-F1
#
_cell.length_a   1.000
_cell.length_b   1.000
_cell.length_c   1.000
_cell.angle_alpha   90.00
_cell.angle_beta   90.00
_cell.angle_gamma   90.00
#
_symmetry.space_group_name_H-M   'P 1'
#
loop_
_entity.id
_entity.type
_entity.pdbx_description
1 polymer ?
#
loop_
_entity_poly.entity_id
_entity_poly.type
_entity_poly.pdbx_seq_one_letter_code
_entity_poly.pdbx_strand_id
1 'polypeptide(L)' 'MRRRRSTDAQGRRLLTATLAEPGTLLVSDDRRTLHQVSPIRPLEGDGPARRDVLVITFASGRP' A
#
# COMPACT_ATOMS: atom_id res chain seq x y z
N MET A 1 -8.64 -8.29 7.40
CA MET A 1 -7.22 -7.96 7.10
C MET A 1 -7.12 -7.17 5.79
N ARG A 2 -6.44 -6.01 5.79
CA ARG A 2 -6.41 -5.07 4.66
C ARG A 2 -5.23 -5.33 3.73
N ARG A 3 -5.49 -5.49 2.44
CA ARG A 3 -4.47 -5.89 1.47
C ARG A 3 -4.03 -4.69 0.62
N ARG A 4 -2.72 -4.47 0.51
CA ARG A 4 -2.09 -3.69 -0.55
C ARG A 4 -1.86 -4.61 -1.73
N ARG A 5 -2.19 -4.14 -2.93
CA ARG A 5 -1.96 -4.82 -4.19
C ARG A 5 -0.96 -4.02 -5.00
N SER A 6 -0.02 -4.70 -5.63
CA SER A 6 0.84 -4.11 -6.66
C SER A 6 0.64 -4.87 -7.98
N THR A 7 0.62 -4.14 -9.08
CA THR A 7 0.56 -4.68 -10.44
C THR A 7 1.65 -4.06 -11.29
N ASP A 8 1.97 -4.69 -12.43
CA ASP A 8 2.70 -4.01 -13.49
C ASP A 8 1.77 -3.06 -14.29
N ALA A 9 2.34 -2.41 -15.30
CA ALA A 9 1.63 -1.48 -16.18
C ALA A 9 0.53 -2.16 -17.02
N GLN A 10 0.61 -3.48 -17.22
CA GLN A 10 -0.39 -4.28 -17.92
C GLN A 10 -1.46 -4.83 -16.96
N GLY A 11 -1.43 -4.45 -15.68
CA GLY A 11 -2.37 -4.90 -14.67
C GLY A 11 -2.11 -6.30 -14.13
N ARG A 12 -1.01 -6.97 -14.50
CA ARG A 12 -0.66 -8.27 -13.94
C ARG A 12 -0.26 -8.10 -12.48
N ARG A 13 -0.84 -8.92 -11.60
CA ARG A 13 -0.57 -8.88 -10.15
C ARG A 13 0.87 -9.28 -9.86
N LEU A 14 1.58 -8.42 -9.17
CA LEU A 14 2.93 -8.67 -8.64
C LEU A 14 2.88 -9.10 -7.17
N LEU A 15 2.14 -8.37 -6.34
CA LEU A 15 2.06 -8.64 -4.89
C LEU A 15 0.66 -8.39 -4.35
N THR A 16 0.29 -9.14 -3.31
CA THR A 16 -0.82 -8.81 -2.42
C THR A 16 -0.44 -9.09 -0.98
N ALA A 17 -0.35 -8.06 -0.15
CA ALA A 17 0.16 -8.16 1.22
C ALA A 17 -0.67 -7.34 2.22
N THR A 18 -0.74 -7.78 3.47
CA THR A 18 -1.27 -6.98 4.59
C THR A 18 -0.08 -6.59 5.47
N LEU A 19 0.10 -5.30 5.74
CA LEU A 19 1.14 -4.80 6.65
C LEU A 19 0.49 -4.70 8.04
N ALA A 20 0.66 -5.75 8.85
CA ALA A 20 0.01 -5.86 10.16
C ALA A 20 0.86 -5.28 11.29
N GLU A 21 2.18 -5.41 11.21
CA GLU A 21 3.09 -4.95 12.25
C GLU A 21 3.59 -3.52 11.97
N PRO A 22 3.65 -2.63 13.00
CA PRO A 22 4.28 -1.32 12.89
C PRO A 22 5.71 -1.43 12.35
N GLY A 23 6.08 -0.51 11.46
CA GLY A 23 7.41 -0.52 10.83
C GLY A 23 7.58 -1.53 9.69
N THR A 24 6.58 -2.36 9.36
CA THR A 24 6.65 -3.19 8.15
C THR A 24 6.74 -2.32 6.91
N LEU A 25 7.78 -2.51 6.10
CA LEU A 25 8.03 -1.71 4.90
C LEU A 25 7.61 -2.43 3.63
N LEU A 26 7.07 -1.67 2.68
CA LEU A 26 6.94 -2.10 1.28
C LEU A 26 7.63 -1.07 0.40
N VAL A 27 8.66 -1.49 -0.30
CA VAL A 27 9.42 -0.67 -1.26
C VAL A 27 9.00 -1.04 -2.67
N SER A 28 8.71 -0.05 -3.51
CA SER A 28 8.20 -0.24 -4.87
C SER A 28 8.91 0.69 -5.84
N ASP A 29 9.20 0.20 -7.06
CA ASP A 29 9.63 1.05 -8.17
C ASP A 29 8.40 1.69 -8.81
N ASP A 30 8.13 2.95 -8.48
CA ASP A 30 6.95 3.70 -8.92
C ASP A 30 6.91 3.88 -10.45
N ARG A 31 8.03 3.71 -11.16
CA ARG A 31 8.07 3.78 -12.64
C ARG A 31 7.52 2.52 -13.30
N ARG A 32 7.45 1.40 -12.58
CA ARG A 32 7.13 0.08 -13.14
C ARG A 32 5.94 -0.58 -12.47
N THR A 33 5.49 -0.04 -11.34
CA THR A 33 4.49 -0.67 -10.50
C THR A 33 3.36 0.30 -10.18
N LEU A 34 2.14 -0.18 -10.38
CA LEU A 34 0.94 0.48 -9.87
C LEU A 34 0.59 -0.16 -8.54
N HIS A 35 0.19 0.63 -7.56
CA HIS A 35 -0.21 0.10 -6.26
C HIS A 35 -1.60 0.61 -5.85
N GLN A 36 -2.37 -0.26 -5.21
CA GLN A 36 -3.70 0.04 -4.69
C GLN A 36 -3.85 -0.50 -3.27
N VAL A 37 -4.71 0.14 -2.50
CA VAL A 37 -5.05 -0.28 -1.13
C VAL A 37 -6.54 -0.58 -1.04
N SER A 38 -6.90 -1.67 -0.36
CA SER A 38 -8.31 -1.94 -0.04
C SER A 38 -8.86 -0.88 0.92
N PRO A 39 -10.13 -0.48 0.80
CA PRO A 39 -10.75 0.50 1.70
C PRO A 39 -10.64 0.16 3.20
N ILE A 40 -10.66 1.20 4.04
CA ILE A 40 -10.73 1.07 5.50
C ILE A 40 -12.19 0.83 5.93
N ARG A 41 -12.40 -0.11 6.85
CA ARG A 41 -13.70 -0.61 7.36
C ARG A 41 -13.54 -1.01 8.83
N PRO A 42 -14.37 -0.53 9.75
CA PRO A 42 -14.38 -1.00 11.13
C PRO A 42 -14.58 -2.52 11.22
N LEU A 43 -14.07 -3.13 12.28
CA LEU A 43 -14.56 -4.43 12.71
C LEU A 43 -15.86 -4.21 13.48
N GLU A 44 -16.72 -5.22 13.53
CA GLU A 44 -18.01 -5.07 14.23
C GLU A 44 -17.77 -4.76 15.70
N GLY A 45 -18.49 -3.76 16.22
CA GLY A 45 -18.36 -3.32 17.61
C GLY A 45 -17.13 -2.44 17.90
N ASP A 46 -16.12 -2.43 17.03
CA ASP A 46 -14.99 -1.53 17.12
C ASP A 46 -15.37 -0.18 16.50
N GLY A 47 -15.13 0.91 17.23
CA GLY A 47 -15.38 2.27 16.76
C GLY A 47 -14.60 2.66 15.49
N PRO A 48 -14.37 3.95 15.22
CA PRO A 48 -13.73 4.38 13.98
C PRO A 48 -12.38 3.69 13.72
N ALA A 49 -12.29 2.95 12.61
CA ALA A 49 -11.03 2.30 12.21
C ALA A 49 -10.08 3.29 11.53
N ARG A 50 -8.82 3.30 11.99
CA ARG A 50 -7.73 4.08 11.39
C ARG A 50 -6.58 3.18 10.95
N ARG A 51 -5.73 3.72 10.08
CA ARG A 51 -4.46 3.10 9.68
C ARG A 51 -3.45 4.20 9.43
N ASP A 52 -2.40 4.20 10.23
CA ASP A 52 -1.32 5.16 10.09
C ASP A 52 -0.27 4.62 9.12
N VAL A 53 0.24 5.51 8.26
CA VAL A 53 1.24 5.19 7.25
C VAL A 53 2.21 6.34 7.06
N LEU A 54 3.46 5.99 6.79
CA LEU A 54 4.43 6.92 6.24
C LEU A 54 4.70 6.51 4.79
N VAL A 55 4.59 7.48 3.88
CA VAL A 55 4.98 7.31 2.47
C VAL A 55 6.20 8.19 2.23
N ILE A 56 7.28 7.58 1.74
CA ILE A 56 8.50 8.27 1.34
C ILE A 56 8.69 8.04 -0.15
N THR A 57 8.79 9.13 -0.91
CA THR A 57 9.01 9.09 -2.36
C THR A 57 10.38 9.67 -2.68
N PHE A 58 11.22 8.88 -3.35
CA PHE A 58 12.47 9.35 -3.92
C PHE A 58 12.25 9.69 -5.40
N ALA A 59 12.22 10.97 -5.73
CA ALA A 59 12.16 11.46 -7.09
C ALA A 59 13.52 12.02 -7.53
N SER A 60 13.94 11.69 -8.75
CA SER A 60 15.07 12.40 -9.37
C SER A 60 14.59 13.82 -9.66
N GLY A 61 15.05 14.81 -8.91
CA GLY A 61 14.67 16.23 -9.08
C GLY A 61 15.15 16.87 -10.39
N ARG A 62 15.38 16.08 -11.43
CA ARG A 62 15.72 16.56 -12.77
C ARG A 62 14.40 16.94 -13.46
N PRO A 63 14.28 18.19 -13.97
CA PRO A 63 13.09 18.63 -14.67
C PRO A 63 12.82 17.81 -15.95
#